data_AF-M5C2S0-F1
#
_entry.id   AF-M5C2S0-F1
#
_cell.length_a   1.000
_cell.length_b   1.000
_cell.length_c   1.000
_cell.angle_alpha   90.00
_cell.angle_beta   90.00
_cell.angle_gamma   90.00
#
_symmetry.space_group_name_H-M   'P 1'
#
loop_
_entity.id
_entity.type
_entity.pdbx_description
1 polymer ?
#
loop_
_entity_poly.entity_id
_entity_poly.type
_entity_poly.pdbx_seq_one_letter_code
_entity_poly.pdbx_strand_id
1 'polypeptide(L)'
;MLKLLDTDPSEKRQTAQMRVLHTLYTFGPNVEEYMHLVIPVIVRTLESNDNTIVLRKGAIQTIGRLSSKNNELSMAVMDALCDLMVQLGPDFAIFIPMVNKVVVRLGIQHPTYQSHVVRLLDGERLRRDFGTSVSGDEDRNEPSAAPESTKMAVNQQHLKQAWATSQVRSREDWLEWIRRLAVEFMKESPSHALRACMSLADVHIPLARELFNAAFVSCWTELFDQYQEDLVRSIETAITSPNIPPEIIHILLNLAEFMEVDDKSLPIEAKILGEYAYSYHAYAKALHYKELESFQGRSPSIYESLIGINTQLQQHDAALGTLVVARELYDSKHEEWYEKLGKWEDALQAYNRKVGDEAEQPEVIIGKMRYSARYPYLEIDSTNFG
;
A
#
# COMPACT_ATOMS: atom_id res chain seq x y z
N MET A 1 -2.89 10.34 32.36
CA MET A 1 -2.35 9.56 33.49
C MET A 1 -0.84 9.32 33.34
N LEU A 2 -0.34 8.79 32.22
CA LEU A 2 1.08 8.47 32.02
C LEU A 2 2.04 9.68 32.12
N LYS A 3 1.62 10.89 31.71
CA LYS A 3 2.39 12.14 31.87
C LYS A 3 2.74 12.50 33.32
N LEU A 4 2.06 11.94 34.32
CA LEU A 4 2.41 12.13 35.74
C LEU A 4 3.65 11.33 36.17
N LEU A 5 4.03 10.30 35.42
CA LEU A 5 5.23 9.49 35.65
C LEU A 5 6.50 10.11 35.02
N ASP A 6 6.34 11.02 34.05
CA ASP A 6 7.44 11.68 33.32
C ASP A 6 7.86 13.06 33.91
N THR A 7 7.27 13.51 35.03
CA THR A 7 7.52 14.87 35.59
C THR A 7 8.24 14.83 36.95
N ASP A 8 9.06 15.85 37.21
CA ASP A 8 10.02 15.98 38.33
C ASP A 8 9.54 15.49 39.72
N PRO A 9 10.46 14.93 40.54
CA PRO A 9 10.15 14.30 41.83
C PRO A 9 9.86 15.34 42.92
N SER A 10 8.58 15.53 43.24
CA SER A 10 8.13 16.23 44.45
C SER A 10 7.46 15.25 45.43
N GLU A 11 7.67 15.39 46.74
CA GLU A 11 7.13 14.48 47.78
C GLU A 11 5.60 14.28 47.69
N LYS A 12 4.83 15.34 47.39
CA LYS A 12 3.37 15.26 47.20
C LYS A 12 2.97 14.47 45.94
N ARG A 13 3.87 14.37 44.96
CA ARG A 13 3.65 13.73 43.65
C ARG A 13 4.09 12.27 43.66
N GLN A 14 4.99 11.86 44.55
CA GLN A 14 5.34 10.46 44.79
C GLN A 14 4.14 9.62 45.24
N THR A 15 3.29 10.16 46.12
CA THR A 15 2.03 9.50 46.52
C THR A 15 1.07 9.34 45.33
N ALA A 16 1.05 10.30 44.40
CA ALA A 16 0.25 10.22 43.18
C ALA A 16 0.81 9.21 42.17
N GLN A 17 2.13 9.14 42.00
CA GLN A 17 2.80 8.15 41.14
C GLN A 17 2.60 6.73 41.67
N MET A 18 2.68 6.51 42.99
CA MET A 18 2.36 5.22 43.61
C MET A 18 0.89 4.83 43.42
N ARG A 19 -0.04 5.79 43.50
CA ARG A 19 -1.46 5.54 43.21
C ARG A 19 -1.65 5.17 41.74
N VAL A 20 -1.01 5.88 40.80
CA VAL A 20 -1.06 5.56 39.37
C VAL A 20 -0.53 4.14 39.08
N LEU A 21 0.59 3.73 39.70
CA LEU A 21 1.10 2.36 39.57
C LEU A 21 0.10 1.33 40.13
N HIS A 22 -0.54 1.62 41.26
CA HIS A 22 -1.59 0.77 41.82
C HIS A 22 -2.87 0.75 40.95
N THR A 23 -3.21 1.85 40.28
CA THR A 23 -4.34 1.91 39.34
C THR A 23 -4.05 1.11 38.07
N LEU A 24 -2.84 1.23 37.52
CA LEU A 24 -2.37 0.41 36.40
C LEU A 24 -2.35 -1.09 36.74
N TYR A 25 -1.99 -1.42 37.98
CA TYR A 25 -2.10 -2.78 38.51
C TYR A 25 -3.56 -3.27 38.58
N THR A 26 -4.49 -2.43 39.05
CA THR A 26 -5.90 -2.81 39.20
C THR A 26 -6.66 -2.90 37.88
N PHE A 27 -6.22 -2.19 36.83
CA PHE A 27 -6.81 -2.31 35.49
C PHE A 27 -6.53 -3.66 34.80
N GLY A 28 -5.44 -4.35 35.14
CA GLY A 28 -5.19 -5.74 34.70
C GLY A 28 -5.27 -5.95 33.17
N PRO A 29 -6.09 -6.89 32.67
CA PRO A 29 -6.16 -7.24 31.23
C PRO A 29 -6.67 -6.08 30.36
N ASN A 30 -7.39 -5.09 30.92
CA ASN A 30 -7.85 -3.93 30.15
C ASN A 30 -6.70 -2.99 29.72
N VAL A 31 -5.48 -3.21 30.23
CA VAL A 31 -4.27 -2.46 29.84
C VAL A 31 -3.49 -3.18 28.75
N GLU A 32 -3.86 -4.41 28.40
CA GLU A 32 -3.08 -5.33 27.56
C GLU A 32 -2.78 -4.76 26.17
N GLU A 33 -3.79 -4.22 25.49
CA GLU A 33 -3.65 -3.56 24.18
C GLU A 33 -2.74 -2.32 24.24
N TYR A 34 -2.59 -1.71 25.42
CA TYR A 34 -1.80 -0.49 25.64
C TYR A 34 -0.45 -0.76 26.32
N MET A 35 -0.08 -2.04 26.52
CA MET A 35 1.15 -2.43 27.23
C MET A 35 2.42 -1.87 26.57
N HIS A 36 2.44 -1.78 25.24
CA HIS A 36 3.54 -1.19 24.48
C HIS A 36 3.78 0.30 24.80
N LEU A 37 2.75 1.02 25.28
CA LEU A 37 2.85 2.41 25.72
C LEU A 37 3.12 2.53 27.23
N VAL A 38 2.61 1.60 28.02
CA VAL A 38 2.66 1.64 29.49
C VAL A 38 4.00 1.12 30.01
N ILE A 39 4.53 0.03 29.44
CA ILE A 39 5.79 -0.59 29.88
C ILE A 39 6.97 0.38 29.81
N PRO A 40 7.23 1.12 28.71
CA PRO A 40 8.36 2.03 28.64
C PRO A 40 8.34 3.12 29.71
N VAL A 41 7.15 3.58 30.09
CA VAL A 41 6.96 4.62 31.13
C VAL A 41 7.24 4.06 32.53
N ILE A 42 6.81 2.82 32.82
CA ILE A 42 7.12 2.16 34.10
C ILE A 42 8.61 1.81 34.19
N VAL A 43 9.24 1.39 33.08
CA VAL A 43 10.68 1.12 32.99
C VAL A 43 11.49 2.41 33.19
N ARG A 44 11.10 3.52 32.58
CA ARG A 44 11.74 4.84 32.82
C ARG A 44 11.64 5.28 34.28
N THR A 45 10.52 4.98 34.94
CA THR A 45 10.34 5.23 36.38
C THR A 45 11.29 4.38 37.25
N LEU A 46 11.68 3.19 36.76
CA LEU A 46 12.62 2.26 37.40
C LEU A 46 14.08 2.64 37.16
N GLU A 47 14.41 3.17 35.98
CA GLU A 47 15.76 3.58 35.56
C GLU A 47 16.18 4.94 36.12
N SER A 48 15.23 5.83 36.44
CA SER A 48 15.52 7.15 37.00
C SER A 48 16.11 7.04 38.42
N ASN A 49 17.38 7.43 38.59
CA ASN A 49 18.08 7.37 39.88
C ASN A 49 17.59 8.41 40.91
N ASP A 50 16.86 9.43 40.46
CA ASP A 50 16.25 10.45 41.32
C ASP A 50 14.98 9.96 42.04
N ASN A 51 14.48 8.77 41.66
CA ASN A 51 13.29 8.17 42.26
C ASN A 51 13.60 7.38 43.53
N THR A 52 12.70 7.46 44.52
CA THR A 52 12.86 6.73 45.78
C THR A 52 12.83 5.21 45.57
N ILE A 53 13.56 4.48 46.42
CA ILE A 53 13.64 3.00 46.40
C ILE A 53 12.24 2.37 46.48
N VAL A 54 11.31 3.01 47.21
CA VAL A 54 9.91 2.55 47.34
C VAL A 54 9.17 2.63 46.01
N LEU A 55 9.35 3.72 45.25
CA LEU A 55 8.71 3.90 43.95
C LEU A 55 9.27 2.93 42.90
N ARG A 56 10.60 2.76 42.88
CA ARG A 56 11.28 1.80 41.99
C ARG A 56 10.84 0.36 42.29
N LYS A 57 10.70 0.00 43.57
CA LYS A 57 10.16 -1.31 43.99
C LYS A 57 8.70 -1.50 43.56
N GLY A 58 7.87 -0.47 43.67
CA GLY A 58 6.49 -0.48 43.18
C GLY A 58 6.38 -0.68 41.66
N ALA A 59 7.26 -0.03 40.89
CA ALA A 59 7.35 -0.18 39.43
C ALA A 59 7.73 -1.62 39.03
N ILE A 60 8.75 -2.20 39.69
CA ILE A 60 9.18 -3.60 39.46
C ILE A 60 8.02 -4.58 39.73
N GLN A 61 7.32 -4.41 40.85
CA GLN A 61 6.19 -5.28 41.21
C GLN A 61 5.03 -5.16 40.23
N THR A 62 4.80 -3.97 39.66
CA THR A 62 3.75 -3.71 38.67
C THR A 62 4.08 -4.39 37.33
N ILE A 63 5.32 -4.24 36.82
CA ILE A 63 5.77 -4.93 35.59
C ILE A 63 5.71 -6.45 35.75
N GLY A 64 6.26 -6.99 36.84
CA GLY A 64 6.30 -8.44 37.05
C GLY A 64 4.91 -9.09 37.09
N ARG A 65 3.90 -8.39 37.61
CA ARG A 65 2.51 -8.88 37.70
C ARG A 65 1.67 -8.62 36.46
N LEU A 66 1.99 -7.59 35.67
CA LEU A 66 1.40 -7.39 34.35
C LEU A 66 1.94 -8.44 33.35
N SER A 67 3.22 -8.80 33.46
CA SER A 67 3.85 -9.84 32.63
C SER A 67 3.41 -11.25 32.99
N SER A 68 3.08 -11.54 34.25
CA SER A 68 2.66 -12.88 34.69
C SER A 68 1.21 -13.24 34.32
N LYS A 69 0.44 -12.27 33.78
CA LYS A 69 -0.96 -12.48 33.39
C LYS A 69 -1.16 -12.64 31.88
N ASN A 70 -0.10 -12.52 31.10
CA ASN A 70 -0.16 -12.58 29.64
C ASN A 70 -0.03 -14.05 29.17
N ASN A 71 -1.12 -14.81 29.38
CA ASN A 71 -1.19 -16.24 29.06
C ASN A 71 -1.34 -16.48 27.55
N GLU A 72 -1.89 -15.56 26.77
CA GLU A 72 -2.23 -15.81 25.35
C GLU A 72 -1.00 -16.00 24.46
N LEU A 73 0.01 -15.13 24.60
CA LEU A 73 1.30 -15.31 23.91
C LEU A 73 2.03 -16.57 24.38
N SER A 74 1.92 -16.90 25.67
CA SER A 74 2.53 -18.11 26.24
C SER A 74 1.86 -19.37 25.69
N MET A 75 0.54 -19.37 25.51
CA MET A 75 -0.21 -20.48 24.91
C MET A 75 0.14 -20.63 23.43
N ALA A 76 0.13 -19.54 22.65
CA ALA A 76 0.47 -19.57 21.22
C ALA A 76 1.90 -20.06 20.95
N VAL A 77 2.87 -19.68 21.79
CA VAL A 77 4.26 -20.17 21.71
C VAL A 77 4.33 -21.66 22.08
N MET A 78 3.54 -22.10 23.06
CA MET A 78 3.48 -23.52 23.42
C MET A 78 2.80 -24.38 22.35
N ASP A 79 1.80 -23.86 21.64
CA ASP A 79 1.17 -24.52 20.49
C ASP A 79 2.18 -24.69 19.35
N ALA A 80 2.89 -23.62 18.98
CA ALA A 80 3.95 -23.70 17.96
C ALA A 80 5.08 -24.68 18.35
N LEU A 81 5.41 -24.79 19.64
CA LEU A 81 6.36 -25.78 20.14
C LEU A 81 5.82 -27.21 20.07
N CYS A 82 4.50 -27.41 20.24
CA CYS A 82 3.87 -28.72 20.06
C CYS A 82 3.91 -29.16 18.59
N ASP A 83 3.63 -28.25 17.66
CA ASP A 83 3.73 -28.52 16.22
C ASP A 83 5.16 -28.90 15.81
N LEU A 84 6.16 -28.17 16.33
CA LEU A 84 7.56 -28.45 16.09
C LEU A 84 7.99 -29.82 16.66
N MET A 85 7.46 -30.19 17.84
CA MET A 85 7.72 -31.49 18.46
C MET A 85 7.11 -32.65 17.65
N VAL A 86 5.92 -32.45 17.06
CA VAL A 86 5.31 -33.43 16.13
C VAL A 86 6.12 -33.55 14.84
N GLN A 87 6.69 -32.44 14.34
CA GLN A 87 7.48 -32.43 13.12
C GLN A 87 8.85 -33.12 13.29
N LEU A 88 9.55 -32.83 14.39
CA LEU A 88 10.90 -33.34 14.66
C LEU A 88 10.90 -34.72 15.32
N GLY A 89 9.81 -35.12 15.98
CA GLY A 89 9.69 -36.43 16.61
C GLY A 89 10.83 -36.69 17.62
N PRO A 90 11.54 -37.84 17.57
CA PRO A 90 12.52 -38.23 18.59
C PRO A 90 13.72 -37.29 18.68
N ASP A 91 14.03 -36.55 17.61
CA ASP A 91 15.12 -35.58 17.59
C ASP A 91 14.82 -34.37 18.49
N PHE A 92 13.54 -34.15 18.84
CA PHE A 92 13.15 -33.11 19.80
C PHE A 92 13.45 -33.49 21.26
N ALA A 93 13.68 -34.78 21.56
CA ALA A 93 13.83 -35.27 22.94
C ALA A 93 15.01 -34.62 23.69
N ILE A 94 16.08 -34.23 22.97
CA ILE A 94 17.24 -33.55 23.53
C ILE A 94 16.90 -32.16 24.11
N PHE A 95 15.83 -31.53 23.64
CA PHE A 95 15.42 -30.19 24.05
C PHE A 95 14.40 -30.19 25.20
N ILE A 96 13.74 -31.32 25.48
CA ILE A 96 12.71 -31.46 26.52
C ILE A 96 13.19 -30.95 27.90
N PRO A 97 14.40 -31.31 28.40
CA PRO A 97 14.84 -30.84 29.72
C PRO A 97 15.02 -29.32 29.80
N MET A 98 15.43 -28.69 28.68
CA MET A 98 15.63 -27.24 28.60
C MET A 98 14.29 -26.50 28.59
N VAL A 99 13.31 -26.98 27.81
CA VAL A 99 11.98 -26.38 27.71
C VAL A 99 11.20 -26.59 29.02
N ASN A 100 11.22 -27.79 29.61
CA ASN A 100 10.56 -28.05 30.90
C ASN A 100 11.08 -27.17 32.04
N LYS A 101 12.39 -26.86 32.06
CA LYS A 101 12.98 -25.95 33.04
C LYS A 101 12.38 -24.54 32.96
N VAL A 102 12.00 -24.09 31.76
CA VAL A 102 11.35 -22.80 31.52
C VAL A 102 9.85 -22.87 31.84
N VAL A 103 9.16 -23.92 31.39
CA VAL A 103 7.73 -24.16 31.66
C VAL A 103 7.43 -24.21 33.16
N VAL A 104 8.24 -24.93 33.95
CA VAL A 104 8.10 -25.00 35.42
C VAL A 104 8.44 -23.67 36.08
N ARG A 105 9.46 -22.96 35.59
CA ARG A 105 9.86 -21.65 36.13
C ARG A 105 8.79 -20.58 35.93
N LEU A 106 8.12 -20.61 34.77
CA LEU A 106 7.07 -19.65 34.42
C LEU A 106 5.67 -20.11 34.85
N GLY A 107 5.53 -21.35 35.35
CA GLY A 107 4.24 -21.89 35.79
C GLY A 107 3.23 -22.12 34.66
N ILE A 108 3.72 -22.35 33.43
CA ILE A 108 2.87 -22.53 32.25
C ILE A 108 2.24 -23.93 32.29
N GLN A 109 0.92 -24.00 32.19
CA GLN A 109 0.19 -25.27 32.11
C GLN A 109 -0.34 -25.47 30.70
N HIS A 110 0.27 -26.39 29.95
CA HIS A 110 -0.13 -26.71 28.58
C HIS A 110 -0.38 -28.22 28.44
N PRO A 111 -1.65 -28.67 28.44
CA PRO A 111 -1.99 -30.10 28.49
C PRO A 111 -1.52 -30.87 27.23
N THR A 112 -1.60 -30.24 26.06
CA THR A 112 -1.16 -30.82 24.77
C THR A 112 0.35 -31.06 24.76
N TYR A 113 1.12 -30.11 25.30
CA TYR A 113 2.58 -30.23 25.41
C TYR A 113 2.99 -31.37 26.35
N GLN A 114 2.33 -31.47 27.52
CA GLN A 114 2.60 -32.53 28.48
C GLN A 114 2.29 -33.92 27.90
N SER A 115 1.18 -34.07 27.17
CA SER A 115 0.81 -35.32 26.49
C SER A 115 1.85 -35.72 25.44
N HIS A 116 2.29 -34.79 24.60
CA HIS A 116 3.28 -35.07 23.58
C HIS A 116 4.66 -35.41 24.15
N VAL A 117 5.09 -34.75 25.24
CA VAL A 117 6.35 -35.07 25.93
C VAL A 117 6.32 -36.51 26.50
N VAL A 118 5.22 -36.93 27.14
CA VAL A 118 5.09 -38.30 27.66
C VAL A 118 5.13 -39.32 26.52
N ARG A 119 4.36 -39.10 25.45
CA ARG A 119 4.31 -40.00 24.28
C ARG A 119 5.65 -40.09 23.55
N LEU A 120 6.40 -38.99 23.51
CA LEU A 120 7.71 -38.95 22.88
C LEU A 120 8.78 -39.68 23.72
N LEU A 121 8.70 -39.59 25.05
CA LEU A 121 9.59 -40.30 25.96
C LEU A 121 9.30 -41.81 26.01
N ASP A 122 8.06 -42.22 25.79
CA ASP A 122 7.66 -43.63 25.64
C ASP A 122 8.01 -44.22 24.26
N GLY A 123 8.61 -43.43 23.36
CA GLY A 123 9.11 -43.89 22.06
C GLY A 123 8.02 -44.05 20.98
N GLU A 124 6.81 -43.54 21.22
CA GLU A 124 5.74 -43.56 20.22
C GLU A 124 5.96 -42.49 19.16
N ARG A 125 5.74 -42.84 17.89
CA ARG A 125 5.72 -41.85 16.81
C ARG A 125 4.49 -40.97 16.97
N LEU A 126 4.70 -39.68 17.26
CA LEU A 126 3.65 -38.67 17.27
C LEU A 126 2.97 -38.66 15.90
N ARG A 127 1.69 -39.07 15.87
CA ARG A 127 0.90 -39.21 14.64
C ARG A 127 0.66 -37.82 14.07
N ARG A 128 1.01 -37.62 12.79
CA ARG A 128 0.75 -36.37 12.06
C ARG A 128 -0.72 -36.35 11.62
N ASP A 129 -1.63 -36.08 12.55
CA ASP A 129 -3.02 -35.85 12.20
C ASP A 129 -3.13 -34.42 11.64
N PHE A 130 -2.95 -34.27 10.32
CA PHE A 130 -3.45 -33.11 9.59
C PHE A 130 -4.98 -33.22 9.57
N GLY A 131 -5.61 -32.81 10.69
CA GLY A 131 -7.05 -32.89 10.87
C GLY A 131 -7.44 -32.51 12.29
N THR A 132 -7.70 -31.22 12.49
CA THR A 132 -8.60 -30.67 13.53
C THR A 132 -8.45 -31.20 14.95
N SER A 133 -7.62 -30.52 15.76
CA SER A 133 -7.87 -30.35 17.19
C SER A 133 -8.20 -28.89 17.49
N VAL A 134 -9.28 -28.41 16.87
CA VAL A 134 -10.16 -27.45 17.53
C VAL A 134 -11.00 -28.31 18.46
N SER A 135 -10.54 -28.48 19.70
CA SER A 135 -11.37 -29.01 20.78
C SER A 135 -12.06 -27.84 21.45
N GLY A 136 -13.16 -27.41 20.82
CA GLY A 136 -14.26 -26.69 21.44
C GLY A 136 -15.52 -27.36 20.93
N ASP A 137 -16.26 -27.97 21.84
CA ASP A 137 -17.40 -28.85 21.62
C ASP A 137 -18.41 -28.39 20.57
N GLU A 138 -18.99 -29.39 19.92
CA GLU A 138 -20.22 -29.29 19.15
C GLU A 138 -21.35 -28.72 20.01
N ASP A 139 -21.55 -27.40 19.93
CA ASP A 139 -22.91 -26.91 19.76
C ASP A 139 -23.09 -26.67 18.26
N ARG A 140 -23.95 -27.50 17.66
CA ARG A 140 -24.37 -27.42 16.26
C ARG A 140 -25.23 -26.17 16.05
N ASN A 141 -24.63 -25.00 16.20
CA ASN A 141 -24.90 -23.94 15.27
C ASN A 141 -23.86 -24.10 14.17
N GLU A 142 -24.33 -24.45 12.96
CA GLU A 142 -23.71 -23.88 11.78
C GLU A 142 -23.37 -22.42 12.12
N PRO A 143 -22.17 -21.88 11.84
CA PRO A 143 -22.09 -20.46 11.63
C PRO A 143 -22.99 -20.24 10.41
N SER A 144 -24.29 -20.06 10.65
CA SER A 144 -25.16 -19.26 9.82
C SER A 144 -24.28 -18.09 9.43
N ALA A 145 -23.96 -18.03 8.14
CA ALA A 145 -23.05 -17.05 7.54
C ALA A 145 -23.09 -15.80 8.40
N ALA A 146 -21.98 -15.52 9.12
CA ALA A 146 -21.93 -14.45 10.13
C ALA A 146 -22.85 -13.33 9.66
N PRO A 147 -23.98 -13.08 10.36
CA PRO A 147 -25.16 -12.48 9.75
C PRO A 147 -24.66 -11.32 8.92
N GLU A 148 -24.74 -11.42 7.58
CA GLU A 148 -24.03 -10.56 6.62
C GLU A 148 -23.81 -9.23 7.30
N SER A 149 -22.59 -8.96 7.80
CA SER A 149 -22.38 -7.93 8.82
C SER A 149 -23.17 -6.70 8.37
N THR A 150 -24.31 -6.41 9.01
CA THR A 150 -25.43 -5.74 8.32
C THR A 150 -24.87 -4.53 7.60
N LYS A 151 -24.75 -4.63 6.27
CA LYS A 151 -23.97 -3.68 5.48
C LYS A 151 -24.45 -2.30 5.89
N MET A 152 -23.54 -1.49 6.41
CA MET A 152 -23.98 -0.20 6.91
C MET A 152 -24.46 0.62 5.71
N ALA A 153 -25.61 1.27 5.87
CA ALA A 153 -26.17 2.08 4.79
C ALA A 153 -25.17 3.18 4.39
N VAL A 154 -24.94 3.30 3.08
CA VAL A 154 -24.09 4.33 2.48
C VAL A 154 -24.94 5.56 2.22
N ASN A 155 -24.59 6.71 2.81
CA ASN A 155 -25.29 7.95 2.55
C ASN A 155 -24.75 8.65 1.30
N GLN A 156 -25.37 8.36 0.15
CA GLN A 156 -24.94 8.84 -1.16
C GLN A 156 -25.05 10.38 -1.31
N GLN A 157 -26.00 11.02 -0.61
CA GLN A 157 -26.14 12.48 -0.65
C GLN A 157 -24.98 13.18 0.07
N HIS A 158 -24.49 12.59 1.16
CA HIS A 158 -23.34 13.12 1.88
C HIS A 158 -22.06 12.99 1.05
N LEU A 159 -21.85 11.82 0.42
CA LEU A 159 -20.74 11.60 -0.50
C LEU A 159 -20.75 12.58 -1.69
N LYS A 160 -21.93 12.89 -2.25
CA LYS A 160 -22.07 13.88 -3.34
C LYS A 160 -21.57 15.28 -2.96
N GLN A 161 -21.72 15.68 -1.71
CA GLN A 161 -21.19 16.95 -1.23
C GLN A 161 -19.66 16.93 -1.09
N ALA A 162 -19.07 15.75 -0.90
CA ALA A 162 -17.64 15.57 -0.68
C ALA A 162 -16.83 15.55 -1.99
N TRP A 163 -17.33 14.91 -3.05
CA TRP A 163 -16.63 14.85 -4.34
C TRP A 163 -16.84 16.07 -5.24
N ALA A 164 -17.67 17.03 -4.84
CA ALA A 164 -17.90 18.25 -5.61
C ALA A 164 -16.62 19.10 -5.73
N THR A 165 -16.18 19.35 -6.97
CA THR A 165 -14.95 20.10 -7.29
C THR A 165 -15.18 21.61 -7.49
N SER A 166 -16.42 22.10 -7.37
CA SER A 166 -16.81 23.47 -7.75
C SER A 166 -16.09 24.62 -7.01
N GLN A 167 -15.51 24.35 -5.84
CA GLN A 167 -14.82 25.35 -5.01
C GLN A 167 -13.29 25.17 -4.99
N VAL A 168 -12.74 24.23 -5.76
CA VAL A 168 -11.32 23.89 -5.71
C VAL A 168 -10.56 24.69 -6.76
N ARG A 169 -9.64 25.58 -6.34
CA ARG A 169 -8.92 26.49 -7.26
C ARG A 169 -7.42 26.50 -7.06
N SER A 170 -6.97 26.28 -5.83
CA SER A 170 -5.57 26.31 -5.43
C SER A 170 -4.98 24.89 -5.28
N ARG A 171 -3.65 24.80 -5.20
CA ARG A 171 -2.93 23.55 -4.90
C ARG A 171 -3.35 22.98 -3.54
N GLU A 172 -3.54 23.85 -2.55
CA GLU A 172 -3.93 23.47 -1.18
C GLU A 172 -5.37 22.96 -1.15
N ASP A 173 -6.27 23.58 -1.92
CA ASP A 173 -7.66 23.16 -2.02
C ASP A 173 -7.76 21.73 -2.57
N TRP A 174 -6.93 21.39 -3.55
CA TRP A 174 -6.88 20.04 -4.13
C TRP A 174 -6.42 19.00 -3.11
N LEU A 175 -5.41 19.34 -2.28
CA LEU A 175 -4.93 18.46 -1.21
C LEU A 175 -5.98 18.25 -0.13
N GLU A 176 -6.71 19.29 0.25
CA GLU A 176 -7.81 19.15 1.21
C GLU A 176 -9.01 18.41 0.58
N TRP A 177 -9.28 18.60 -0.72
CA TRP A 177 -10.32 17.86 -1.43
C TRP A 177 -10.07 16.35 -1.37
N ILE A 178 -8.87 15.86 -1.71
CA ILE A 178 -8.57 14.42 -1.65
C ILE A 178 -8.56 13.89 -0.21
N ARG A 179 -8.12 14.69 0.77
CA ARG A 179 -8.16 14.32 2.19
C ARG A 179 -9.61 14.13 2.66
N ARG A 180 -10.46 15.13 2.40
CA ARG A 180 -11.89 15.09 2.73
C ARG A 180 -12.57 13.94 2.00
N LEU A 181 -12.29 13.75 0.72
CA LEU A 181 -12.84 12.65 -0.08
C LEU A 181 -12.53 11.30 0.59
N ALA A 182 -11.27 11.03 0.92
CA ALA A 182 -10.87 9.78 1.56
C ALA A 182 -11.58 9.53 2.89
N VAL A 183 -11.64 10.54 3.76
CA VAL A 183 -12.33 10.43 5.06
C VAL A 183 -13.82 10.15 4.90
N GLU A 184 -14.48 10.81 3.96
CA GLU A 184 -15.91 10.61 3.70
C GLU A 184 -16.20 9.22 3.13
N PHE A 185 -15.35 8.69 2.24
CA PHE A 185 -15.45 7.31 1.77
C PHE A 185 -15.26 6.28 2.89
N MET A 186 -14.35 6.52 3.85
CA MET A 186 -14.20 5.63 5.01
C MET A 186 -15.39 5.71 5.95
N LYS A 187 -15.95 6.90 6.16
CA LYS A 187 -17.11 7.14 7.04
C LYS A 187 -18.38 6.49 6.50
N GLU A 188 -18.59 6.52 5.20
CA GLU A 188 -19.78 5.99 4.54
C GLU A 188 -19.60 4.54 4.05
N SER A 189 -18.39 3.96 4.12
CA SER A 189 -18.11 2.58 3.69
C SER A 189 -19.07 1.55 4.32
N PRO A 190 -19.61 0.58 3.58
CA PRO A 190 -20.46 -0.46 4.16
C PRO A 190 -19.70 -1.39 5.13
N SER A 191 -18.37 -1.36 5.14
CA SER A 191 -17.51 -2.17 6.02
C SER A 191 -17.30 -1.53 7.39
N HIS A 192 -17.62 -2.27 8.45
CA HIS A 192 -17.38 -1.85 9.84
C HIS A 192 -15.90 -1.59 10.13
N ALA A 193 -14.99 -2.38 9.57
CA ALA A 193 -13.55 -2.23 9.78
C ALA A 193 -13.02 -0.89 9.21
N LEU A 194 -13.48 -0.52 8.02
CA LEU A 194 -13.09 0.75 7.39
C LEU A 194 -13.66 1.95 8.14
N ARG A 195 -14.90 1.86 8.64
CA ARG A 195 -15.48 2.91 9.49
C ARG A 195 -14.76 3.07 10.84
N ALA A 196 -14.28 1.97 11.44
CA ALA A 196 -13.53 2.04 12.70
C ALA A 196 -12.21 2.82 12.53
N CYS A 197 -11.57 2.72 11.37
CA CYS A 197 -10.34 3.44 11.04
C CYS A 197 -10.55 4.94 10.80
N MET A 198 -11.78 5.43 10.64
CA MET A 198 -12.07 6.84 10.28
C MET A 198 -11.45 7.85 11.26
N SER A 199 -11.59 7.62 12.57
CA SER A 199 -11.05 8.53 13.59
C SER A 199 -9.52 8.64 13.55
N LEU A 200 -8.84 7.53 13.22
CA LEU A 200 -7.39 7.49 13.07
C LEU A 200 -6.96 8.10 11.74
N ALA A 201 -7.72 7.87 10.67
CA ALA A 201 -7.43 8.39 9.34
C ALA A 201 -7.58 9.92 9.24
N ASP A 202 -8.46 10.54 10.04
CA ASP A 202 -8.58 12.00 10.12
C ASP A 202 -7.33 12.67 10.72
N VAL A 203 -6.70 12.01 11.70
CA VAL A 203 -5.47 12.49 12.35
C VAL A 203 -4.22 12.06 11.59
N HIS A 204 -4.21 10.86 11.01
CA HIS A 204 -3.06 10.25 10.34
C HIS A 204 -3.30 10.09 8.84
N ILE A 205 -2.99 11.16 8.09
CA ILE A 205 -3.18 11.26 6.62
C ILE A 205 -2.58 10.09 5.83
N PRO A 206 -1.40 9.52 6.15
CA PRO A 206 -0.87 8.38 5.40
C PRO A 206 -1.80 7.16 5.44
N LEU A 207 -2.47 6.89 6.58
CA LEU A 207 -3.42 5.79 6.70
C LEU A 207 -4.64 6.03 5.80
N ALA A 208 -5.12 7.29 5.74
CA ALA A 208 -6.23 7.66 4.85
C ALA A 208 -5.89 7.39 3.38
N ARG A 209 -4.63 7.61 2.97
CA ARG A 209 -4.17 7.34 1.60
C ARG A 209 -4.10 5.86 1.28
N GLU A 210 -3.62 5.02 2.21
CA GLU A 210 -3.53 3.57 2.00
C GLU A 210 -4.92 2.90 1.95
N LEU A 211 -5.84 3.34 2.80
CA LEU A 211 -7.20 2.79 2.84
C LEU A 211 -8.14 3.38 1.77
N PHE A 212 -7.72 4.44 1.07
CA PHE A 212 -8.57 5.16 0.12
C PHE A 212 -9.14 4.25 -0.96
N ASN A 213 -8.30 3.44 -1.62
CA ASN A 213 -8.73 2.57 -2.72
C ASN A 213 -9.77 1.54 -2.22
N ALA A 214 -9.50 0.90 -1.08
CA ALA A 214 -10.42 -0.08 -0.49
C ALA A 214 -11.76 0.56 -0.07
N ALA A 215 -11.70 1.75 0.54
CA ALA A 215 -12.89 2.51 0.91
C ALA A 215 -13.70 2.95 -0.32
N PHE A 216 -13.02 3.40 -1.38
CA PHE A 216 -13.65 3.79 -2.63
C PHE A 216 -14.41 2.61 -3.26
N VAL A 217 -13.76 1.46 -3.47
CA VAL A 217 -14.37 0.29 -4.10
C VAL A 217 -15.58 -0.19 -3.30
N SER A 218 -15.48 -0.19 -1.96
CA SER A 218 -16.57 -0.62 -1.09
C SER A 218 -17.82 0.26 -1.22
N CYS A 219 -17.64 1.57 -1.44
CA CYS A 219 -18.76 2.48 -1.65
C CYS A 219 -19.25 2.44 -3.09
N TRP A 220 -18.34 2.30 -4.06
CA TRP A 220 -18.64 2.29 -5.50
C TRP A 220 -19.71 1.25 -5.86
N THR A 221 -19.61 0.05 -5.30
CA THR A 221 -20.58 -1.04 -5.53
C THR A 221 -21.98 -0.78 -4.97
N GLU A 222 -22.12 0.18 -4.05
CA GLU A 222 -23.39 0.51 -3.39
C GLU A 222 -23.99 1.85 -3.92
N LEU A 223 -23.28 2.57 -4.80
CA LEU A 223 -23.76 3.79 -5.44
C LEU A 223 -24.72 3.48 -6.59
N PHE A 224 -25.76 4.30 -6.77
CA PHE A 224 -26.58 4.24 -7.99
C PHE A 224 -25.84 4.81 -9.19
N ASP A 225 -26.19 4.35 -10.39
CA ASP A 225 -25.59 4.74 -11.67
C ASP A 225 -25.46 6.27 -11.84
N GLN A 226 -26.49 7.03 -11.46
CA GLN A 226 -26.46 8.51 -11.52
C GLN A 226 -25.35 9.13 -10.66
N TYR A 227 -25.10 8.56 -9.48
CA TYR A 227 -24.04 9.02 -8.59
C TYR A 227 -22.67 8.54 -9.05
N GLN A 228 -22.58 7.34 -9.66
CA GLN A 228 -21.36 6.85 -10.29
C GLN A 228 -20.92 7.75 -11.45
N GLU A 229 -21.85 8.13 -12.33
CA GLU A 229 -21.60 9.08 -13.43
C GLU A 229 -21.15 10.45 -12.91
N ASP A 230 -21.84 10.99 -11.90
CA ASP A 230 -21.46 12.26 -11.27
C ASP A 230 -20.05 12.21 -10.65
N LEU A 231 -19.71 11.10 -9.98
CA LEU A 231 -18.41 10.88 -9.37
C LEU A 231 -17.32 10.76 -10.44
N VAL A 232 -17.55 10.00 -11.51
CA VAL A 232 -16.61 9.87 -12.63
C VAL A 232 -16.34 11.23 -13.28
N ARG A 233 -17.40 12.01 -13.56
CA ARG A 233 -17.26 13.37 -14.09
C ARG A 233 -16.44 14.27 -13.17
N SER A 234 -16.58 14.12 -11.85
CA SER A 234 -15.79 14.87 -10.88
C SER A 234 -14.30 14.50 -10.90
N ILE A 235 -14.00 13.21 -11.08
CA ILE A 235 -12.63 12.69 -11.22
C ILE A 235 -12.00 13.17 -12.53
N GLU A 236 -12.73 13.11 -13.64
CA GLU A 236 -12.27 13.63 -14.94
C GLU A 236 -11.97 15.13 -14.88
N THR A 237 -12.84 15.90 -14.22
CA THR A 237 -12.63 17.33 -13.98
C THR A 237 -11.38 17.57 -13.13
N ALA A 238 -11.11 16.71 -12.14
CA ALA A 238 -9.92 16.80 -11.31
C ALA A 238 -8.64 16.52 -12.13
N ILE A 239 -8.61 15.43 -12.89
CA ILE A 239 -7.46 15.03 -13.71
C ILE A 239 -7.16 16.10 -14.79
N THR A 240 -8.20 16.72 -15.36
CA THR A 240 -8.06 17.73 -16.43
C THR A 240 -7.69 19.13 -15.91
N SER A 241 -7.67 19.33 -14.59
CA SER A 241 -7.42 20.65 -13.99
C SER A 241 -5.95 21.06 -14.12
N PRO A 242 -5.62 22.28 -14.57
CA PRO A 242 -4.24 22.72 -14.77
C PRO A 242 -3.48 22.94 -13.45
N ASN A 243 -4.19 23.15 -12.33
CA ASN A 243 -3.61 23.46 -11.03
C ASN A 243 -3.48 22.24 -10.11
N ILE A 244 -3.75 21.03 -10.61
CA ILE A 244 -3.72 19.83 -9.79
C ILE A 244 -2.27 19.44 -9.43
N PRO A 245 -1.97 19.18 -8.14
CA PRO A 245 -0.68 18.64 -7.75
C PRO A 245 -0.43 17.24 -8.35
N PRO A 246 0.82 16.91 -8.72
CA PRO A 246 1.19 15.61 -9.29
C PRO A 246 0.83 14.43 -8.37
N GLU A 247 0.95 14.65 -7.06
CA GLU A 247 0.63 13.67 -6.02
C GLU A 247 -0.82 13.16 -6.12
N ILE A 248 -1.76 14.02 -6.49
CA ILE A 248 -3.18 13.65 -6.57
C ILE A 248 -3.46 12.87 -7.84
N ILE A 249 -2.82 13.23 -8.96
CA ILE A 249 -2.92 12.45 -10.18
C ILE A 249 -2.40 11.03 -9.93
N HIS A 250 -1.28 10.86 -9.23
CA HIS A 250 -0.81 9.52 -8.87
C HIS A 250 -1.81 8.77 -7.99
N ILE A 251 -2.48 9.42 -7.04
CA ILE A 251 -3.55 8.80 -6.23
C ILE A 251 -4.71 8.34 -7.12
N LEU A 252 -5.18 9.20 -8.03
CA LEU A 252 -6.30 8.87 -8.93
C LEU A 252 -5.92 7.80 -9.96
N LEU A 253 -4.68 7.81 -10.47
CA LEU A 253 -4.16 6.75 -11.35
C LEU A 253 -3.95 5.43 -10.60
N ASN A 254 -3.60 5.46 -9.31
CA ASN A 254 -3.54 4.27 -8.45
C ASN A 254 -4.95 3.72 -8.21
N LEU A 255 -5.93 4.60 -8.03
CA LEU A 255 -7.32 4.21 -7.90
C LEU A 255 -7.84 3.55 -9.18
N ALA A 256 -7.60 4.16 -10.36
CA ALA A 256 -8.05 3.60 -11.63
C ALA A 256 -7.47 2.19 -11.89
N GLU A 257 -6.17 2.01 -11.67
CA GLU A 257 -5.52 0.69 -11.74
C GLU A 257 -6.12 -0.31 -10.75
N PHE A 258 -6.35 0.11 -9.50
CA PHE A 258 -6.95 -0.75 -8.48
C PHE A 258 -8.36 -1.21 -8.87
N MET A 259 -9.15 -0.33 -9.49
CA MET A 259 -10.50 -0.64 -9.98
C MET A 259 -10.49 -1.59 -11.18
N GLU A 260 -9.49 -1.50 -12.06
CA GLU A 260 -9.30 -2.44 -13.17
C GLU A 260 -8.97 -3.84 -12.69
N VAL A 261 -8.14 -3.96 -11.65
CA VAL A 261 -7.77 -5.26 -11.06
C VAL A 261 -8.98 -5.97 -10.41
N ASP A 262 -9.96 -5.21 -9.90
CA ASP A 262 -11.19 -5.74 -9.27
C ASP A 262 -12.36 -5.93 -10.26
N ASP A 263 -12.11 -5.94 -11.58
CA ASP A 263 -13.12 -6.04 -12.65
C ASP A 263 -14.23 -4.97 -12.59
N LYS A 264 -13.96 -3.83 -11.96
CA LYS A 264 -14.91 -2.70 -11.78
C LYS A 264 -14.34 -1.42 -12.37
N SER A 265 -13.77 -1.50 -13.57
CA SER A 265 -13.11 -0.37 -14.22
C SER A 265 -14.01 0.87 -14.25
N LEU A 266 -13.42 2.03 -13.92
CA LEU A 266 -14.12 3.30 -14.00
C LEU A 266 -14.44 3.59 -15.47
N PRO A 267 -15.65 4.09 -15.80
CA PRO A 267 -16.02 4.46 -17.17
C PRO A 267 -15.36 5.78 -17.60
N ILE A 268 -14.02 5.82 -17.56
CA ILE A 268 -13.17 6.93 -18.00
C ILE A 268 -12.45 6.49 -19.27
N GLU A 269 -12.33 7.39 -20.26
CA GLU A 269 -11.61 7.08 -21.49
C GLU A 269 -10.12 6.78 -21.22
N ALA A 270 -9.65 5.62 -21.66
CA ALA A 270 -8.25 5.19 -21.53
C ALA A 270 -7.25 6.21 -22.10
N LYS A 271 -7.67 6.94 -23.15
CA LYS A 271 -6.90 8.01 -23.75
C LYS A 271 -6.54 9.12 -22.75
N ILE A 272 -7.52 9.58 -21.96
CA ILE A 272 -7.34 10.62 -20.95
C ILE A 272 -6.35 10.11 -19.89
N LEU A 273 -6.60 8.92 -19.34
CA LEU A 273 -5.71 8.33 -18.32
C LEU A 273 -4.27 8.15 -18.84
N GLY A 274 -4.10 7.73 -20.10
CA GLY A 274 -2.79 7.58 -20.74
C GLY A 274 -2.04 8.90 -20.94
N GLU A 275 -2.71 9.95 -21.40
CA GLU A 275 -2.11 11.29 -21.61
C GLU A 275 -1.66 11.92 -20.28
N TYR A 276 -2.49 11.82 -19.24
CA TYR A 276 -2.14 12.35 -17.92
C TYR A 276 -1.11 11.47 -17.19
N ALA A 277 -1.15 10.14 -17.35
CA ALA A 277 -0.08 9.28 -16.84
C ALA A 277 1.28 9.61 -17.50
N TYR A 278 1.29 9.93 -18.79
CA TYR A 278 2.52 10.32 -19.50
C TYR A 278 3.07 11.67 -19.01
N SER A 279 2.25 12.71 -18.97
CA SER A 279 2.67 14.06 -18.55
C SER A 279 3.16 14.11 -17.10
N TYR A 280 2.61 13.26 -16.23
CA TYR A 280 3.00 13.15 -14.82
C TYR A 280 4.00 12.01 -14.55
N HIS A 281 4.70 11.53 -15.58
CA HIS A 281 5.85 10.62 -15.47
C HIS A 281 5.53 9.23 -14.88
N ALA A 282 4.26 8.81 -14.93
CA ALA A 282 3.82 7.45 -14.61
C ALA A 282 3.89 6.55 -15.86
N TYR A 283 5.10 6.40 -16.44
CA TYR A 283 5.28 5.80 -17.77
C TYR A 283 4.77 4.36 -17.89
N ALA A 284 4.88 3.54 -16.84
CA ALA A 284 4.36 2.17 -16.86
C ALA A 284 2.82 2.13 -17.02
N LYS A 285 2.12 3.03 -16.32
CA LYS A 285 0.66 3.17 -16.45
C LYS A 285 0.27 3.78 -17.79
N ALA A 286 1.04 4.76 -18.25
CA ALA A 286 0.84 5.38 -19.56
C ALA A 286 0.96 4.33 -20.68
N LEU A 287 1.92 3.40 -20.56
CA LEU A 287 2.09 2.30 -21.51
C LEU A 287 0.84 1.43 -21.56
N HIS A 288 0.37 0.93 -20.42
CA HIS A 288 -0.83 0.10 -20.31
C HIS A 288 -2.07 0.75 -20.96
N TYR A 289 -2.36 2.01 -20.62
CA TYR A 289 -3.49 2.73 -21.19
C TYR A 289 -3.37 2.97 -22.70
N LYS A 290 -2.15 3.24 -23.18
CA LYS A 290 -1.90 3.47 -24.60
C LYS A 290 -1.92 2.16 -25.40
N GLU A 291 -1.53 1.04 -24.79
CA GLU A 291 -1.72 -0.30 -25.36
C GLU A 291 -3.20 -0.66 -25.45
N LEU A 292 -3.99 -0.36 -24.42
CA LEU A 292 -5.45 -0.54 -24.43
C LEU A 292 -6.11 0.26 -25.57
N GLU A 293 -5.68 1.51 -25.77
CA GLU A 293 -6.12 2.35 -26.90
C GLU A 293 -5.77 1.70 -28.25
N SER A 294 -4.57 1.11 -28.37
CA SER A 294 -4.12 0.47 -29.61
C SER A 294 -4.93 -0.77 -30.00
N PHE A 295 -5.48 -1.50 -29.02
CA PHE A 295 -6.38 -2.62 -29.27
C PHE A 295 -7.76 -2.15 -29.78
N GLN A 296 -8.22 -0.97 -29.37
CA GLN A 296 -9.51 -0.40 -29.76
C GLN A 296 -9.45 0.32 -31.10
N GLY A 297 -8.35 1.00 -31.40
CA GLY A 297 -8.15 1.73 -32.65
C GLY A 297 -6.68 1.77 -33.04
N ARG A 298 -6.36 1.37 -34.26
CA ARG A 298 -4.99 1.47 -34.78
C ARG A 298 -4.82 2.84 -35.43
N SER A 299 -3.90 3.64 -34.92
CA SER A 299 -3.54 4.96 -35.47
C SER A 299 -2.03 5.17 -35.37
N PRO A 300 -1.38 5.78 -36.39
CA PRO A 300 0.06 6.03 -36.37
C PRO A 300 0.51 6.88 -35.17
N SER A 301 -0.33 7.82 -34.72
CA SER A 301 -0.06 8.65 -33.52
C SER A 301 0.03 7.85 -32.21
N ILE A 302 -0.70 6.73 -32.11
CA ILE A 302 -0.67 5.84 -30.93
C ILE A 302 0.68 5.09 -30.91
N TYR A 303 1.11 4.54 -32.04
CA TYR A 303 2.40 3.86 -32.16
C TYR A 303 3.57 4.81 -31.89
N GLU A 304 3.50 6.04 -32.38
CA GLU A 304 4.49 7.07 -32.08
C GLU A 304 4.58 7.37 -30.57
N SER A 305 3.43 7.42 -29.89
CA SER A 305 3.35 7.59 -28.44
C SER A 305 3.89 6.38 -27.69
N LEU A 306 3.55 5.15 -28.12
CA LEU A 306 4.06 3.90 -27.55
C LEU A 306 5.58 3.78 -27.67
N ILE A 307 6.14 4.13 -28.82
CA ILE A 307 7.59 4.17 -29.03
C ILE A 307 8.23 5.17 -28.05
N GLY A 308 7.64 6.37 -27.93
CA GLY A 308 8.07 7.38 -26.97
C GLY A 308 8.05 6.87 -25.52
N ILE A 309 6.96 6.25 -25.08
CA ILE A 309 6.80 5.71 -23.72
C ILE A 309 7.82 4.58 -23.45
N ASN A 310 7.95 3.62 -24.36
CA ASN A 310 8.92 2.52 -24.22
C ASN A 310 10.36 3.03 -24.14
N THR A 311 10.70 4.09 -24.88
CA THR A 311 12.00 4.74 -24.78
C THR A 311 12.21 5.38 -23.41
N GLN A 312 11.21 6.07 -22.85
CA GLN A 312 11.28 6.65 -21.50
C GLN A 312 11.40 5.57 -20.42
N LEU A 313 10.82 4.39 -20.64
CA LEU A 313 10.97 3.21 -19.79
C LEU A 313 12.32 2.47 -19.97
N GLN A 314 13.20 2.96 -20.86
CA GLN A 314 14.46 2.31 -21.23
C GLN A 314 14.29 0.90 -21.85
N GLN A 315 13.09 0.60 -22.36
CA GLN A 315 12.78 -0.65 -23.06
C GLN A 315 12.99 -0.47 -24.56
N HIS A 316 14.25 -0.33 -24.96
CA HIS A 316 14.61 -0.08 -26.37
C HIS A 316 14.20 -1.23 -27.30
N ASP A 317 14.25 -2.47 -26.84
CA ASP A 317 13.82 -3.64 -27.63
C ASP A 317 12.32 -3.65 -27.88
N ALA A 318 11.50 -3.27 -26.89
CA ALA A 318 10.06 -3.15 -27.03
C ALA A 318 9.68 -1.99 -27.97
N ALA A 319 10.40 -0.86 -27.88
CA ALA A 319 10.25 0.25 -28.81
C ALA A 319 10.58 -0.17 -30.26
N LEU A 320 11.62 -0.98 -30.45
CA LEU A 320 11.98 -1.54 -31.76
C LEU A 320 10.90 -2.47 -32.29
N GLY A 321 10.39 -3.38 -31.46
CA GLY A 321 9.29 -4.27 -31.83
C GLY A 321 8.05 -3.49 -32.26
N THR A 322 7.71 -2.44 -31.50
CA THR A 322 6.57 -1.55 -31.81
C THR A 322 6.76 -0.86 -33.16
N LEU A 323 7.97 -0.39 -33.48
CA LEU A 323 8.29 0.23 -34.77
C LEU A 323 8.19 -0.76 -35.93
N VAL A 324 8.66 -1.99 -35.76
CA VAL A 324 8.57 -3.05 -36.78
C VAL A 324 7.10 -3.34 -37.09
N VAL A 325 6.28 -3.54 -36.06
CA VAL A 325 4.83 -3.76 -36.21
C VAL A 325 4.15 -2.55 -36.86
N ALA A 326 4.50 -1.34 -36.45
CA ALA A 326 3.94 -0.12 -37.03
C ALA A 326 4.26 0.00 -38.53
N ARG A 327 5.47 -0.38 -38.96
CA ARG A 327 5.89 -0.37 -40.37
C ARG A 327 5.18 -1.41 -41.22
N GLU A 328 4.89 -2.59 -40.66
CA GLU A 328 4.12 -3.62 -41.37
C GLU A 328 2.67 -3.18 -41.60
N LEU A 329 2.10 -2.42 -40.66
CA LEU A 329 0.71 -1.97 -40.70
C LEU A 329 0.51 -0.69 -41.50
N TYR A 330 1.44 0.25 -41.35
CA TYR A 330 1.42 1.55 -42.01
C TYR A 330 2.72 1.66 -42.80
N ASP A 331 2.62 1.57 -44.11
CA ASP A 331 3.73 1.70 -45.07
C ASP A 331 4.32 3.14 -45.09
N SER A 332 4.18 3.89 -43.99
CA SER A 332 4.52 5.29 -43.86
C SER A 332 5.88 5.49 -43.19
N LYS A 333 6.72 6.27 -43.89
CA LYS A 333 8.09 6.65 -43.51
C LYS A 333 8.05 7.74 -42.43
N HIS A 334 7.81 7.38 -41.18
CA HIS A 334 7.87 8.33 -40.08
C HIS A 334 9.30 8.40 -39.51
N GLU A 335 10.03 9.47 -39.86
CA GLU A 335 11.43 9.70 -39.45
C GLU A 335 11.57 9.94 -37.94
N GLU A 336 10.56 10.56 -37.33
CA GLU A 336 10.48 10.88 -35.89
C GLU A 336 10.54 9.63 -35.01
N TRP A 337 10.19 8.47 -35.56
CA TRP A 337 10.26 7.20 -34.83
C TRP A 337 11.71 6.78 -34.59
N TYR A 338 12.59 6.93 -35.59
CA TYR A 338 14.01 6.62 -35.44
C TYR A 338 14.71 7.58 -34.47
N GLU A 339 14.28 8.84 -34.46
CA GLU A 339 14.74 9.85 -33.52
C GLU A 339 14.40 9.45 -32.08
N LYS A 340 13.13 9.08 -31.81
CA LYS A 340 12.68 8.65 -30.48
C LYS A 340 13.40 7.39 -30.00
N LEU A 341 13.75 6.47 -30.89
CA LEU A 341 14.53 5.27 -30.55
C LEU A 341 16.02 5.52 -30.28
N GLY A 342 16.53 6.73 -30.50
CA GLY A 342 17.96 7.02 -30.41
C GLY A 342 18.79 6.43 -31.56
N LYS A 343 18.15 6.00 -32.64
CA LYS A 343 18.80 5.50 -33.87
C LYS A 343 19.01 6.65 -34.85
N TRP A 344 19.91 7.54 -34.45
CA TRP A 344 20.19 8.80 -35.13
C TRP A 344 20.71 8.63 -36.57
N GLU A 345 21.48 7.56 -36.86
CA GLU A 345 21.98 7.27 -38.21
C GLU A 345 20.85 6.86 -39.18
N ASP A 346 19.94 6.00 -38.72
CA ASP A 346 18.77 5.58 -39.51
C ASP A 346 17.80 6.77 -39.71
N ALA A 347 17.66 7.63 -38.69
CA ALA A 347 16.90 8.87 -38.78
C ALA A 347 17.49 9.83 -39.83
N LEU A 348 18.81 10.04 -39.82
CA LEU A 348 19.51 10.88 -40.80
C LEU A 348 19.35 10.34 -42.22
N GLN A 349 19.49 9.02 -42.42
CA GLN A 349 19.26 8.41 -43.72
C GLN A 349 17.83 8.59 -44.21
N ALA A 350 16.83 8.53 -43.32
CA ALA A 350 15.45 8.81 -43.65
C ALA A 350 15.25 10.30 -44.04
N TYR A 351 15.79 11.24 -43.26
CA TYR A 351 15.75 12.68 -43.57
C TYR A 351 16.49 13.06 -44.86
N ASN A 352 17.54 12.32 -45.23
CA ASN A 352 18.29 12.55 -46.47
C ASN A 352 17.60 11.98 -47.71
N ARG A 353 16.61 11.10 -47.54
CA ARG A 353 15.79 10.59 -48.65
C ARG A 353 14.68 11.56 -49.05
N LYS A 354 14.34 12.55 -48.22
CA LYS A 354 13.43 13.64 -48.56
C LYS A 354 14.15 14.68 -49.43
N VAL A 355 13.60 14.99 -50.59
CA VAL A 355 14.18 15.88 -51.60
C VAL A 355 13.10 16.86 -52.09
N GLY A 356 13.47 18.11 -52.39
CA GLY A 356 12.55 19.16 -52.85
C GLY A 356 11.85 19.87 -51.70
N ASP A 357 10.57 20.24 -51.87
CA ASP A 357 9.79 21.03 -50.88
C ASP A 357 9.66 20.35 -49.50
N GLU A 358 9.78 19.02 -49.43
CA GLU A 358 9.79 18.28 -48.15
C GLU A 358 11.11 18.44 -47.37
N ALA A 359 12.21 18.78 -48.04
CA ALA A 359 13.51 18.98 -47.39
C ALA A 359 13.62 20.32 -46.67
N GLU A 360 12.79 21.30 -47.05
CA GLU A 360 12.73 22.63 -46.43
C GLU A 360 11.72 22.70 -45.27
N GLN A 361 11.02 21.61 -44.97
CA GLN A 361 10.11 21.57 -43.83
C GLN A 361 10.91 21.78 -42.52
N PRO A 362 10.40 22.63 -41.60
CA PRO A 362 11.11 22.97 -40.38
C PRO A 362 11.40 21.74 -39.50
N GLU A 363 10.52 20.74 -39.50
CA GLU A 363 10.68 19.49 -38.76
C GLU A 363 11.90 18.68 -39.25
N VAL A 364 12.10 18.57 -40.57
CA VAL A 364 13.23 17.84 -41.19
C VAL A 364 14.55 18.56 -40.91
N ILE A 365 14.55 19.90 -40.98
CA ILE A 365 15.72 20.73 -40.67
C ILE A 365 16.10 20.59 -39.19
N ILE A 366 15.12 20.66 -38.28
CA ILE A 366 15.33 20.48 -36.84
C ILE A 366 15.86 19.07 -36.54
N GLY A 367 15.32 18.04 -37.19
CA GLY A 367 15.79 16.65 -37.06
C GLY A 367 17.26 16.50 -37.46
N LYS A 368 17.66 17.06 -38.61
CA LYS A 368 19.07 17.10 -39.03
C LYS A 368 19.96 17.87 -38.05
N MET A 369 19.51 19.04 -37.57
CA MET A 369 20.25 19.82 -36.58
C MET A 369 20.43 19.08 -35.24
N ARG A 370 19.43 18.33 -34.77
CA ARG A 370 19.52 17.50 -33.55
C ARG A 370 20.55 16.38 -33.71
N TYR A 371 20.64 15.77 -34.89
CA TYR A 371 21.71 14.81 -35.21
C TYR A 371 23.09 15.47 -35.12
N SER A 372 23.29 16.59 -35.83
CA SER A 372 24.58 17.31 -35.88
C SER A 372 25.02 17.82 -34.49
N ALA A 373 24.08 18.32 -33.68
CA ALA A 373 24.35 18.77 -32.31
C ALA A 373 24.80 17.62 -31.39
N ARG A 374 24.32 16.40 -31.64
CA ARG A 374 24.66 15.20 -30.86
C ARG A 374 25.96 14.54 -31.32
N TYR A 375 26.29 14.67 -32.61
CA TYR A 375 27.49 14.14 -33.23
C TYR A 375 28.34 15.24 -33.92
N PRO A 376 28.83 16.25 -33.17
CA PRO A 376 29.50 17.41 -33.76
C PRO A 376 30.83 17.07 -34.49
N TYR A 377 31.38 15.88 -34.25
CA TYR A 377 32.65 15.43 -34.83
C TYR A 377 32.49 14.56 -36.08
N LEU A 378 31.27 14.16 -36.45
CA LEU A 378 31.02 13.33 -37.64
C LEU A 378 30.76 14.17 -38.91
N GLU A 379 30.48 15.46 -38.79
CA GLU A 379 30.29 16.35 -39.95
C GLU A 379 31.61 16.82 -40.59
N ILE A 380 32.76 16.58 -39.96
CA ILE A 380 34.06 17.08 -40.46
C ILE A 380 34.52 16.32 -41.73
N ASP A 381 33.95 15.16 -42.05
CA ASP A 381 34.39 14.36 -43.20
C ASP A 381 33.51 14.51 -44.48
N SER A 382 32.55 15.45 -44.51
CA SER A 382 31.70 15.65 -45.70
C SER A 382 31.90 16.97 -46.45
N THR A 383 32.83 17.85 -46.03
CA THR A 383 33.35 18.91 -46.90
C THR A 383 34.43 18.37 -47.85
N ASN A 384 34.03 17.44 -48.72
CA ASN A 384 34.64 17.25 -50.04
C ASN A 384 33.57 17.53 -51.09
N PHE A 385 33.10 18.78 -51.11
CA PHE A 385 32.64 19.41 -52.34
C PHE A 385 33.85 20.19 -52.89
N GLY A 386 34.51 19.61 -53.89
CA GLY A 386 35.71 20.13 -54.55
C GLY A 386 36.46 19.02 -55.26
#